data_AF-A0A1F3SPF4-F1
#
_entry.id   AF-A0A1F3SPF4-F1
#
_cell.length_a   1.000
_cell.length_b   1.000
_cell.length_c   1.000
_cell.angle_alpha   90.00
_cell.angle_beta   90.00
_cell.angle_gamma   90.00
#
_symmetry.space_group_name_H-M   'P 1'
#
loop_
_entity.id
_entity.type
_entity.pdbx_description
1 polymer ?
#
loop_
_entity_poly.entity_id
_entity_poly.type
_entity_poly.pdbx_seq_one_letter_code
_entity_poly.pdbx_strand_id
1 'polypeptide(L)'
;MNQRNAVRKSVEAITIQDLTSVTTYMVIASEGKIINASNSGFLIQIDRHSLVPEDLRENLSLQSILGQSVVMYLPQMNLDLDGTISRATHMGRGIFVIAVTFSNEVPEYWRECLVDLLPAPGEF
;
A
#
# COMPACT_ATOMS: atom_id res chain seq x y z
N MET A 1 0.14 22.84 -7.63
CA MET A 1 1.48 22.64 -8.21
C MET A 1 1.87 21.19 -7.91
N ASN A 2 1.66 20.27 -8.86
CA ASN A 2 1.98 18.84 -8.70
C ASN A 2 3.40 18.59 -9.22
N GLN A 3 4.42 18.94 -8.43
CA GLN A 3 5.80 18.52 -8.74
C GLN A 3 5.98 17.09 -8.24
N ARG A 4 6.20 16.18 -9.18
CA ARG A 4 6.47 14.77 -8.92
C ARG A 4 7.98 14.63 -8.72
N ASN A 5 8.41 14.17 -7.55
CA ASN A 5 9.84 14.11 -7.18
C ASN A 5 10.49 12.71 -7.27
N ALA A 6 9.73 11.64 -7.54
CA ALA A 6 10.24 10.27 -7.50
C ALA A 6 9.89 9.43 -8.75
N VAL A 7 10.86 8.63 -9.22
CA VAL A 7 10.68 7.67 -10.32
C VAL A 7 9.88 6.46 -9.82
N ARG A 8 8.91 6.00 -10.61
CA ARG A 8 8.02 4.87 -10.28
C ARG A 8 8.38 3.64 -11.11
N LYS A 9 8.54 2.50 -10.43
CA LYS A 9 8.66 1.18 -11.05
C LYS A 9 7.28 0.51 -11.03
N SER A 10 6.79 0.11 -12.20
CA SER A 10 5.73 -0.90 -12.24
C SER A 10 6.35 -2.19 -11.72
N VAL A 11 5.69 -2.84 -10.76
CA VAL A 11 6.19 -4.08 -10.18
C VAL A 11 5.29 -5.22 -10.59
N GLU A 12 5.83 -6.43 -10.63
CA GLU A 12 4.99 -7.61 -10.55
C GLU A 12 4.20 -7.58 -9.25
N ALA A 13 2.98 -8.11 -9.25
CA ALA A 13 2.04 -7.92 -8.15
C ALA A 13 2.52 -8.60 -6.86
N ILE A 14 3.20 -7.85 -5.99
CA ILE A 14 3.66 -8.34 -4.69
C ILE A 14 2.49 -8.33 -3.73
N THR A 15 2.23 -9.46 -3.09
CA THR A 15 1.14 -9.57 -2.12
C THR A 15 1.55 -8.90 -0.81
N ILE A 16 0.62 -8.16 -0.22
CA ILE A 16 0.71 -7.74 1.17
C ILE A 16 -0.35 -8.48 1.99
N GLN A 17 -0.08 -8.65 3.27
CA GLN A 17 -1.01 -9.18 4.26
C GLN A 17 -1.21 -8.18 5.39
N ASP A 18 -2.39 -8.23 5.99
CA ASP A 18 -2.74 -7.53 7.23
C ASP A 18 -2.38 -6.04 7.25
N LEU A 19 -2.91 -5.28 6.28
CA LEU A 19 -2.80 -3.83 6.30
C LEU A 19 -3.53 -3.29 7.53
N THR A 20 -2.78 -2.94 8.56
CA THR A 20 -3.30 -2.68 9.91
C THR A 20 -3.09 -1.23 10.28
N SER A 21 -4.13 -0.58 10.78
CA SER A 21 -4.02 0.75 11.35
C SER A 21 -3.30 0.69 12.69
N VAL A 22 -2.19 1.43 12.82
CA VAL A 22 -1.46 1.54 14.09
C VAL A 22 -2.26 2.39 15.10
N THR A 23 -3.05 3.35 14.59
CA THR A 23 -3.83 4.25 15.45
C THR A 23 -5.00 3.53 16.12
N THR A 24 -5.69 2.66 15.39
CA THR A 24 -6.89 1.97 15.89
C THR A 24 -6.66 0.49 16.21
N TYR A 25 -5.49 -0.06 15.86
CA TYR A 25 -5.16 -1.48 15.96
C TYR A 25 -6.12 -2.40 15.18
N MET A 26 -6.83 -1.85 14.20
CA MET A 26 -7.76 -2.61 13.37
C MET A 26 -7.12 -2.94 12.01
N VAL A 27 -7.33 -4.18 11.56
CA VAL A 27 -7.02 -4.58 10.19
C VAL A 27 -7.97 -3.83 9.25
N ILE A 28 -7.41 -3.08 8.30
CA ILE A 28 -8.13 -2.37 7.24
C ILE A 28 -8.41 -3.34 6.09
N ALA A 29 -7.40 -4.10 5.68
CA ALA A 29 -7.51 -5.11 4.64
C ALA A 29 -6.66 -6.35 4.98
N SER A 30 -7.23 -7.53 4.78
CA SER A 30 -6.54 -8.81 5.04
C SER A 30 -5.44 -9.09 4.01
N GLU A 31 -5.64 -8.64 2.77
CA GLU A 31 -4.68 -8.81 1.68
C GLU A 31 -4.78 -7.68 0.65
N GLY A 32 -3.71 -7.53 -0.14
CA GLY A 32 -3.63 -6.57 -1.24
C GLY A 32 -2.45 -6.87 -2.15
N LYS A 33 -2.33 -6.12 -3.24
CA LYS A 33 -1.24 -6.25 -4.21
C LYS A 33 -0.55 -4.92 -4.46
N ILE A 34 0.74 -4.83 -4.23
CA ILE A 34 1.55 -3.69 -4.69
C ILE A 34 1.61 -3.77 -6.21
N ILE A 35 1.06 -2.74 -6.87
CA ILE A 35 1.04 -2.62 -8.34
C ILE A 35 2.02 -1.55 -8.85
N ASN A 36 2.50 -0.71 -7.95
CA ASN A 36 3.51 0.30 -8.26
C ASN A 36 4.31 0.63 -6.99
N ALA A 37 5.61 0.85 -7.16
CA ALA A 37 6.50 1.24 -6.09
C ALA A 37 7.41 2.39 -6.51
N SER A 38 7.75 3.26 -5.56
CA SER A 38 8.80 4.26 -5.68
C SER A 38 9.48 4.45 -4.32
N ASN A 39 10.60 5.16 -4.28
CA ASN A 39 11.29 5.49 -3.02
C ASN A 39 10.43 6.33 -2.06
N SER A 40 9.27 6.85 -2.51
CA SER A 40 8.30 7.55 -1.67
C SER A 40 7.22 6.65 -1.08
N GLY A 41 7.01 5.44 -1.61
CA GLY A 41 5.99 4.53 -1.11
C GLY A 41 5.39 3.63 -2.19
N PHE A 42 4.20 3.09 -1.90
CA PHE A 42 3.53 2.09 -2.72
C PHE A 42 2.15 2.52 -3.18
N LEU A 43 1.75 1.94 -4.30
CA LEU A 43 0.36 1.88 -4.74
C LEU A 43 -0.13 0.43 -4.59
N ILE A 44 -1.13 0.25 -3.74
CA ILE A 44 -1.65 -1.04 -3.33
C ILE A 44 -3.07 -1.18 -3.88
N GLN A 45 -3.32 -2.22 -4.64
CA GLN A 45 -4.65 -2.62 -5.08
C GLN A 45 -5.26 -3.58 -4.06
N ILE A 46 -6.50 -3.33 -3.66
CA ILE A 46 -7.25 -4.12 -2.68
C ILE A 46 -8.61 -4.46 -3.28
N ASP A 47 -9.02 -5.72 -3.15
CA ASP A 47 -10.38 -6.14 -3.49
C ASP A 47 -11.33 -5.80 -2.34
N ARG A 48 -12.57 -5.43 -2.66
CA ARG A 48 -13.62 -5.14 -1.67
C ARG A 48 -13.75 -6.28 -0.65
N HIS A 49 -13.67 -7.54 -1.09
CA HIS A 49 -13.82 -8.68 -0.20
C HIS A 49 -12.65 -8.82 0.79
N SER A 50 -11.51 -8.21 0.50
CA SER A 50 -10.35 -8.15 1.40
C SER A 50 -10.47 -7.02 2.42
N LEU A 51 -11.42 -6.08 2.28
CA LEU A 51 -11.68 -5.04 3.30
C LEU A 51 -12.36 -5.65 4.53
N VAL A 52 -11.71 -5.51 5.69
CA VAL A 52 -12.15 -6.14 6.94
C VAL A 52 -13.26 -5.34 7.62
N PRO A 53 -13.16 -4.01 7.83
CA PRO A 53 -14.25 -3.25 8.44
C PRO A 53 -15.46 -3.16 7.49
N GLU A 54 -16.64 -3.47 8.02
CA GLU A 54 -17.91 -3.47 7.27
C GLU A 54 -18.19 -2.11 6.63
N ASP A 55 -18.01 -1.01 7.40
CA ASP A 55 -18.17 0.35 6.90
C ASP A 55 -17.29 0.65 5.68
N LEU A 56 -16.08 0.10 5.59
CA LEU A 56 -15.22 0.29 4.42
C LEU A 56 -15.67 -0.56 3.24
N ARG A 57 -16.17 -1.77 3.53
CA ARG A 57 -16.61 -2.74 2.53
C ARG A 57 -17.91 -2.32 1.85
N GLU A 58 -18.83 -1.69 2.57
CA GLU A 58 -20.13 -1.28 2.05
C GLU A 58 -20.06 0.06 1.29
N ASN A 59 -19.12 0.94 1.68
CA ASN A 59 -18.96 2.25 1.06
C ASN A 59 -18.10 2.23 -0.22
N LEU A 60 -18.33 3.21 -1.10
CA LEU A 60 -17.51 3.44 -2.30
C LEU A 60 -16.31 4.39 -2.03
N SER A 61 -16.10 4.74 -0.78
CA SER A 61 -15.11 5.71 -0.33
C SER A 61 -14.32 5.14 0.83
N LEU A 62 -13.02 5.36 0.80
CA LEU A 62 -12.08 5.01 1.87
C LEU A 62 -11.50 6.29 2.51
N GLN A 63 -12.27 7.37 2.56
CA GLN A 63 -11.77 8.64 3.10
C GLN A 63 -11.47 8.57 4.60
N SER A 64 -12.18 7.72 5.35
CA SER A 64 -12.00 7.57 6.80
C SER A 64 -10.63 7.00 7.21
N ILE A 65 -9.91 6.37 6.28
CA ILE A 65 -8.57 5.82 6.53
C ILE A 65 -7.43 6.72 6.03
N LEU A 66 -7.74 7.87 5.42
CA LEU A 66 -6.71 8.82 4.99
C LEU A 66 -5.96 9.39 6.20
N GLY A 67 -4.64 9.50 6.08
CA GLY A 67 -3.77 10.00 7.13
C GLY A 67 -3.48 9.00 8.26
N GLN A 68 -4.09 7.81 8.25
CA GLN A 68 -3.80 6.79 9.25
C GLN A 68 -2.40 6.22 9.03
N SER A 69 -1.66 6.06 10.14
CA SER A 69 -0.43 5.25 10.17
C SER A 69 -0.80 3.79 10.08
N VAL A 70 -0.11 3.06 9.21
CA VAL A 70 -0.36 1.66 8.92
C VAL A 70 0.91 0.85 8.94
N VAL A 71 0.77 -0.44 9.24
CA VAL A 71 1.79 -1.48 9.02
C VAL A 71 1.22 -2.52 8.07
N MET A 72 2.06 -3.12 7.26
CA MET A 72 1.72 -4.23 6.37
C MET A 72 2.88 -5.21 6.27
N TYR A 73 2.55 -6.48 6.11
CA TYR A 73 3.51 -7.56 5.95
C TYR A 73 3.65 -7.95 4.47
N LEU A 74 4.87 -8.14 3.99
CA LEU A 74 5.20 -8.65 2.66
C LEU A 74 5.75 -10.09 2.79
N PRO A 75 4.92 -11.13 2.62
CA PRO A 75 5.33 -12.51 2.87
C PRO A 75 6.49 -12.99 2.00
N GLN A 76 6.55 -12.54 0.74
CA GLN A 76 7.59 -12.93 -0.22
C GLN A 76 9.00 -12.51 0.23
N MET A 77 9.09 -11.47 1.06
CA MET A 77 10.35 -10.90 1.53
C MET A 77 10.55 -11.10 3.03
N ASN A 78 9.55 -11.65 3.72
CA ASN A 78 9.49 -11.70 5.18
C ASN A 78 9.79 -10.33 5.82
N LEU A 79 9.08 -9.30 5.36
CA LEU A 79 9.35 -7.91 5.69
C LEU A 79 8.09 -7.19 6.16
N ASP A 80 8.18 -6.49 7.29
CA ASP A 80 7.17 -5.53 7.73
C ASP A 80 7.52 -4.13 7.24
N LEU A 81 6.50 -3.39 6.80
CA LEU A 81 6.65 -2.02 6.33
C LEU A 81 5.59 -1.12 6.97
N ASP A 82 6.04 0.02 7.45
CA ASP A 82 5.19 1.06 8.03
C ASP A 82 5.09 2.29 7.10
N GLY A 83 3.98 3.00 7.23
CA GLY A 83 3.75 4.21 6.47
C GLY A 83 2.45 4.90 6.82
N THR A 84 2.08 5.89 6.00
CA THR A 84 0.83 6.63 6.14
C THR A 84 0.02 6.54 4.86
N ILE A 85 -1.28 6.29 5.00
CA ILE A 85 -2.20 6.33 3.85
C ILE A 85 -2.32 7.77 3.37
N SER A 86 -1.76 8.07 2.21
CA SER A 86 -1.80 9.42 1.61
C SER A 86 -2.95 9.61 0.62
N ARG A 87 -3.49 8.51 0.09
CA ARG A 87 -4.61 8.53 -0.86
C ARG A 87 -5.34 7.19 -0.86
N ALA A 88 -6.65 7.23 -1.08
CA ALA A 88 -7.46 6.04 -1.31
C ALA A 88 -8.54 6.35 -2.35
N THR A 89 -8.73 5.46 -3.32
CA THR A 89 -9.62 5.69 -4.46
C THR A 89 -10.29 4.38 -4.89
N HIS A 90 -11.59 4.43 -5.13
CA HIS A 90 -12.32 3.31 -5.73
C HIS A 90 -12.16 3.35 -7.26
N MET A 91 -11.75 2.24 -7.86
CA MET A 91 -11.48 2.09 -9.29
C MET A 91 -12.64 1.43 -10.06
N GLY A 92 -13.73 1.08 -9.37
CA GLY A 92 -14.86 0.33 -9.96
C GLY A 92 -14.71 -1.19 -9.78
N ARG A 93 -15.80 -1.92 -10.03
CA ARG A 93 -15.87 -3.40 -9.93
C ARG A 93 -15.39 -3.98 -8.59
N GLY A 94 -15.54 -3.21 -7.51
CA GLY A 94 -15.09 -3.63 -6.18
C GLY A 94 -13.59 -3.46 -5.95
N ILE A 95 -12.84 -2.84 -6.87
CA ILE A 95 -11.41 -2.61 -6.70
C ILE A 95 -11.15 -1.25 -6.07
N PHE A 96 -10.29 -1.23 -5.05
CA PHE A 96 -9.78 -0.04 -4.41
C PHE A 96 -8.28 0.05 -4.61
N VAL A 97 -7.78 1.29 -4.63
CA VAL A 97 -6.36 1.58 -4.70
C VAL A 97 -6.00 2.52 -3.57
N ILE A 98 -5.04 2.10 -2.74
CA ILE A 98 -4.51 2.85 -1.61
C ILE A 98 -3.05 3.21 -1.91
N ALA A 99 -2.70 4.48 -1.74
CA ALA A 99 -1.32 4.92 -1.74
C ALA A 99 -0.82 5.01 -0.30
N VAL A 100 0.27 4.30 -0.01
CA VAL A 100 0.97 4.36 1.28
C VAL A 100 2.28 5.08 1.05
N THR A 101 2.51 6.17 1.77
CA THR A 101 3.78 6.87 1.80
C THR A 101 4.62 6.28 2.92
N PHE A 102 5.90 5.99 2.66
CA PHE A 102 6.80 5.50 3.70
C PHE A 102 6.88 6.48 4.87
N SER A 103 7.08 5.95 6.07
CA SER A 103 7.45 6.77 7.23
C SER A 103 8.78 7.48 6.99
N ASN A 104 8.92 8.68 7.56
CA ASN A 104 10.18 9.43 7.53
C ASN A 104 11.29 8.73 8.33
N GLU A 105 10.95 7.74 9.14
CA GLU A 105 11.88 6.92 9.90
C GLU A 105 12.60 5.88 9.02
N VAL A 106 12.04 5.55 7.84
CA VAL A 106 12.67 4.61 6.90
C VAL A 106 13.80 5.32 6.13
N PRO A 107 15.07 4.92 6.30
CA PRO A 107 16.19 5.56 5.63
C PRO A 107 16.03 5.56 4.10
N GLU A 108 16.45 6.62 3.43
CA GLU A 108 16.31 6.75 1.97
C GLU A 108 16.95 5.59 1.21
N TYR A 109 18.17 5.22 1.58
CA TYR A 109 18.88 4.10 0.95
C TYR A 109 18.14 2.76 1.10
N TRP A 110 17.40 2.55 2.20
CA TRP A 110 16.55 1.35 2.35
C TRP A 110 15.39 1.38 1.37
N ARG A 111 14.75 2.54 1.21
CA ARG A 111 13.61 2.71 0.28
C ARG A 111 14.04 2.48 -1.16
N GLU A 112 15.24 2.94 -1.53
CA GLU A 112 15.83 2.69 -2.86
C GLU A 112 16.15 1.21 -3.07
N CYS A 113 16.90 0.59 -2.16
CA CYS A 113 17.23 -0.83 -2.25
C CYS A 113 15.97 -1.72 -2.31
N LEU A 114 14.95 -1.41 -1.50
CA LEU A 114 13.70 -2.15 -1.52
C LEU A 114 13.04 -2.11 -2.89
N VAL A 115 12.90 -0.92 -3.49
CA VAL A 115 12.27 -0.73 -4.81
C VAL A 115 13.05 -1.44 -5.91
N ASP A 116 14.39 -1.43 -5.83
CA ASP A 116 15.25 -2.11 -6.80
C ASP A 116 15.06 -3.63 -6.74
N LEU A 117 14.91 -4.19 -5.53
CA LEU A 117 14.68 -5.62 -5.30
C LEU A 117 13.28 -6.10 -5.70
N LEU A 118 12.30 -5.21 -5.87
CA LEU A 118 10.96 -5.63 -6.29
C LEU A 118 11.00 -6.08 -7.76
N PRO A 119 10.47 -7.28 -8.09
CA PRO A 119 10.46 -7.80 -9.44
C PRO A 119 9.71 -6.86 -10.40
N ALA A 120 10.25 -6.65 -11.59
CA ALA A 120 9.51 -6.03 -12.68
C ALA A 120 8.46 -7.03 -13.23
N PRO A 121 7.40 -6.56 -13.93
CA PRO A 121 6.39 -7.44 -14.48
C PRO A 121 6.99 -8.49 -15.44
N GLY A 122 6.84 -9.78 -15.12
CA GLY A 122 7.30 -10.88 -15.95
C GLY A 122 8.72 -11.40 -15.63
N GLU A 123 9.26 -11.08 -14.46
CA GLU A 123 10.60 -11.53 -14.01
C GLU A 123 10.58 -12.83 -13.16
N PHE A 124 9.51 -13.64 -13.22
CA PHE A 124 9.41 -14.97 -12.58
C PHE A 124 9.41 -16.14 -13.56
#